data_AF-A0A7Y6YA65-F1
#
_entry.id   AF-A0A7Y6YA65-F1
#
_cell.length_a   1.000
_cell.length_b   1.000
_cell.length_c   1.000
_cell.angle_alpha   90.00
_cell.angle_beta   90.00
_cell.angle_gamma   90.00
#
_symmetry.space_group_name_H-M   'P 1'
#
loop_
_entity.id
_entity.type
_entity.pdbx_description
1 polymer ?
#
loop_
_entity_poly.entity_id
_entity_poly.type
_entity_poly.pdbx_seq_one_letter_code
_entity_poly.pdbx_strand_id
1 'polypeptide(L)'
;GQITATVHEVRPNGTLLVRGEKWLTLNQGDEYIRVSGIVRPQDIDASNTISSTRLADARITYSGTGAVHDTNTMGWLAKFFISPMWFL
;
A
#
# COMPACT_ATOMS: atom_id res chain seq x y z
N GLY A 1 -6.56 -5.70 -0.02
CA GLY A 1 -5.62 -6.16 -1.07
C GLY A 1 -4.30 -6.56 -0.45
N GLN A 2 -3.43 -7.22 -1.20
CA GLN A 2 -2.08 -7.60 -0.75
C GLN A 2 -1.01 -6.90 -1.59
N ILE A 3 0.10 -6.57 -0.95
CA ILE A 3 1.31 -6.05 -1.58
C ILE A 3 2.48 -6.88 -1.07
N THR A 4 3.28 -7.38 -1.99
CA THR A 4 4.52 -8.09 -1.64
C THR A 4 5.56 -7.07 -1.22
N ALA A 5 6.30 -7.39 -0.17
CA ALA A 5 7.41 -6.58 0.32
C ALA A 5 8.63 -7.46 0.53
N THR A 6 9.78 -6.80 0.58
CA THR A 6 11.08 -7.40 0.86
C THR A 6 11.66 -6.78 2.13
N VAL A 7 12.48 -7.54 2.85
CA VAL A 7 13.27 -6.99 3.95
C VAL A 7 14.36 -6.11 3.35
N HIS A 8 14.28 -4.82 3.63
CA HIS A 8 15.26 -3.83 3.20
C HIS A 8 16.43 -3.74 4.18
N GLU A 9 16.15 -3.88 5.48
CA GLU A 9 17.16 -3.79 6.55
C GLU A 9 16.70 -4.60 7.78
N VAL A 10 17.65 -5.27 8.44
CA VAL A 10 17.46 -5.80 9.79
C VAL A 10 18.08 -4.81 10.77
N ARG A 11 17.24 -4.16 11.58
CA ARG A 11 17.70 -3.17 12.56
C ARG A 11 18.43 -3.84 13.73
N PRO A 12 19.30 -3.11 14.46
CA PRO A 12 20.04 -3.67 15.60
C PRO A 12 19.18 -4.29 16.70
N ASN A 13 17.93 -3.84 16.84
CA ASN A 13 16.96 -4.39 17.80
C ASN A 13 16.19 -5.62 17.28
N GLY A 14 16.55 -6.15 16.11
CA GLY A 14 15.92 -7.32 15.48
C GLY A 14 14.64 -7.02 14.70
N THR A 15 14.18 -5.76 14.65
CA THR A 15 13.05 -5.39 13.79
C THR A 15 13.45 -5.27 12.32
N LEU A 16 12.50 -5.46 11.42
CA LEU A 16 12.72 -5.51 9.98
C LEU A 16 12.16 -4.25 9.35
N LEU A 17 12.99 -3.45 8.68
CA LEU A 17 12.49 -2.45 7.75
C LEU A 17 12.11 -3.17 6.46
N VAL A 18 10.84 -3.10 6.08
CA VAL A 18 10.33 -3.72 4.85
C VAL A 18 9.96 -2.66 3.82
N ARG A 19 10.12 -3.01 2.54
CA ARG A 19 9.69 -2.17 1.41
C ARG A 19 9.07 -3.01 0.31
N GLY A 20 7.95 -2.54 -0.23
CA GLY A 20 7.25 -3.18 -1.33
C GLY A 20 6.78 -2.14 -2.34
N GLU A 21 6.70 -2.55 -3.60
CA GLU A 21 6.17 -1.73 -4.69
C GLU A 21 5.29 -2.61 -5.58
N LYS A 22 4.12 -2.09 -5.96
CA LYS A 22 3.23 -2.73 -6.92
C LYS A 22 2.93 -1.74 -8.03
N TRP A 23 3.34 -2.08 -9.25
CA TRP A 23 2.99 -1.36 -10.47
C TRP A 23 1.67 -1.89 -11.04
N LEU A 24 0.86 -0.98 -11.55
CA LEU A 24 -0.38 -1.26 -12.27
C LEU A 24 -0.36 -0.41 -13.54
N THR A 25 -0.21 -1.05 -14.69
CA THR A 25 -0.36 -0.36 -15.97
C THR A 25 -1.85 -0.36 -16.34
N LEU A 26 -2.40 0.84 -16.51
CA LEU A 26 -3.77 1.08 -16.94
C LEU A 26 -3.77 1.79 -18.29
N ASN A 27 -4.93 1.84 -18.93
CA ASN A 27 -5.08 2.45 -20.27
C ASN A 27 -4.61 3.92 -20.35
N GLN A 28 -4.57 4.62 -19.21
CA GLN A 28 -4.20 6.05 -19.12
C GLN A 28 -2.79 6.31 -18.58
N GLY A 29 -2.02 5.27 -18.22
CA GLY A 29 -0.66 5.41 -17.70
C GLY A 29 -0.29 4.35 -16.66
N ASP A 30 0.91 4.48 -16.11
CA ASP A 30 1.39 3.60 -15.03
C ASP A 30 1.04 4.19 -13.68
N GLU A 31 0.42 3.39 -12.83
CA GLU A 31 0.22 3.68 -11.42
C GLU A 31 1.10 2.79 -10.57
N TYR A 32 1.53 3.29 -9.42
CA TYR A 32 2.24 2.47 -8.45
C TYR A 32 1.79 2.75 -7.02
N ILE A 33 1.84 1.70 -6.22
CA ILE A 33 1.70 1.76 -4.77
C ILE A 33 3.05 1.34 -4.17
N ARG A 34 3.63 2.19 -3.34
CA ARG A 34 4.80 1.87 -2.50
C ARG A 34 4.37 1.76 -1.06
N VAL A 35 4.88 0.75 -0.38
CA VAL A 35 4.74 0.58 1.06
C VAL A 35 6.12 0.48 1.70
N SER A 36 6.29 1.11 2.85
CA SER A 36 7.43 0.86 3.72
C SER A 36 7.03 0.94 5.18
N GLY A 37 7.77 0.27 6.05
CA GLY A 37 7.54 0.34 7.49
C GLY A 37 8.36 -0.70 8.23
N ILE A 38 8.12 -0.80 9.53
CA ILE A 38 8.87 -1.66 10.43
C ILE A 38 7.97 -2.83 10.86
N VAL A 39 8.53 -4.04 10.78
CA VAL A 39 7.87 -5.29 11.16
C VAL A 39 8.67 -5.94 12.29
N ARG A 40 7.99 -6.48 13.29
CA ARG A 40 8.60 -7.39 14.25
C ARG A 40 8.56 -8.81 13.68
N PRO A 41 9.66 -9.57 13.69
CA PRO A 41 9.66 -10.93 13.14
C PRO A 41 8.55 -11.83 13.70
N GLN A 42 8.20 -11.71 14.99
CA GLN A 42 7.14 -12.52 15.60
C GLN A 42 5.72 -12.21 15.11
N ASP A 43 5.50 -11.10 14.40
CA ASP A 43 4.20 -10.75 13.84
C ASP A 43 3.98 -11.36 12.44
N ILE A 44 5.01 -11.96 11.84
CA ILE A 44 4.94 -12.66 10.55
C ILE A 44 4.38 -14.07 10.79
N ASP A 45 3.27 -14.41 10.14
CA ASP A 45 2.66 -15.72 10.27
C ASP A 45 3.39 -16.80 9.43
N ALA A 46 2.98 -18.06 9.59
CA ALA A 46 3.57 -19.20 8.89
C ALA A 46 3.43 -19.15 7.36
N SER A 47 2.57 -18.27 6.84
CA SER A 47 2.40 -18.02 5.41
C SER A 47 3.25 -16.86 4.89
N ASN A 48 4.19 -16.37 5.71
CA ASN A 48 5.02 -15.19 5.42
C ASN A 48 4.18 -13.92 5.17
N THR A 49 3.07 -13.80 5.90
CA THR A 49 2.13 -12.68 5.80
C THR A 49 2.04 -11.94 7.13
N ILE A 50 1.72 -10.65 7.06
CA ILE A 50 1.44 -9.81 8.22
C ILE A 50 0.27 -8.87 7.91
N SER A 51 -0.59 -8.63 8.91
CA SER A 51 -1.64 -7.60 8.79
C SER A 51 -1.00 -6.22 8.64
N SER A 52 -1.48 -5.44 7.67
CA SER A 52 -1.05 -4.05 7.48
C SER A 52 -1.21 -3.18 8.73
N THR A 53 -2.15 -3.50 9.63
CA THR A 53 -2.34 -2.81 10.92
C THR A 53 -1.19 -3.01 11.91
N ARG A 54 -0.32 -4.01 11.69
CA ARG A 54 0.87 -4.29 12.51
C ARG A 54 2.17 -3.74 11.91
N LEU A 55 2.09 -3.03 10.78
CA LEU A 55 3.24 -2.36 10.18
C LEU A 55 3.48 -1.04 10.92
N ALA A 56 4.52 -0.98 11.75
CA ALA A 56 4.88 0.25 12.46
C ALA A 56 5.49 1.28 11.50
N ASP A 57 5.27 2.57 11.77
CA ASP A 57 5.70 3.68 10.92
C ASP A 57 5.35 3.49 9.42
N ALA A 58 4.18 2.89 9.15
CA ALA A 58 3.74 2.58 7.81
C ALA A 58 3.65 3.85 6.95
N ARG A 59 4.41 3.87 5.86
CA ARG A 59 4.33 4.87 4.80
C ARG A 59 3.82 4.22 3.55
N ILE A 60 2.71 4.74 3.06
CA ILE A 60 2.07 4.27 1.83
C ILE A 60 2.00 5.45 0.88
N THR A 61 2.62 5.29 -0.29
CA THR A 61 2.58 6.30 -1.35
C THR A 61 1.87 5.70 -2.55
N TYR A 62 0.97 6.47 -3.14
CA TYR A 62 0.32 6.16 -4.39
C TYR A 62 0.60 7.28 -5.38
N SER A 63 0.97 6.93 -6.61
CA SER A 63 1.24 7.91 -7.67
C SER A 63 0.92 7.30 -9.03
N GLY A 64 0.54 8.14 -9.99
CA GLY A 64 0.35 7.77 -11.39
C GLY A 64 1.19 8.66 -12.31
N THR A 65 1.71 8.10 -13.40
CA THR A 65 2.39 8.84 -14.48
C THR A 65 1.41 9.33 -15.55
N GLY A 66 0.15 8.88 -15.49
CA GLY A 66 -0.92 9.21 -16.42
C GLY A 66 -1.64 10.51 -16.07
N ALA A 67 -1.44 11.52 -16.92
CA ALA A 67 -2.13 12.80 -16.99
C ALA A 67 -2.40 13.50 -15.65
N VAL A 68 -1.49 14.43 -15.31
CA VAL A 68 -1.91 15.76 -14.86
C VAL A 68 -2.73 16.39 -15.99
N HIS A 69 -3.95 15.88 -16.23
CA HIS A 69 -4.98 16.68 -16.86
C HIS A 69 -5.65 17.41 -15.71
N ASP A 70 -5.49 18.72 -15.72
CA ASP A 70 -6.15 19.65 -14.83
C ASP A 70 -7.56 19.20 -14.44
N THR A 71 -7.94 19.49 -13.19
CA THR A 71 -9.32 19.66 -12.71
C THR A 71 -9.98 18.47 -12.00
N ASN A 72 -10.16 18.63 -10.68
CA ASN A 72 -11.35 18.26 -9.90
C ASN A 72 -12.04 16.91 -10.16
N THR A 73 -11.31 15.81 -10.35
CA THR A 73 -11.95 14.49 -10.30
C THR A 73 -11.55 13.74 -9.03
N MET A 74 -12.52 13.75 -8.10
CA MET A 74 -12.73 12.81 -7.00
C MET A 74 -11.98 11.48 -7.25
N GLY A 75 -10.84 11.28 -6.57
CA GLY A 75 -10.00 10.09 -6.74
C GLY A 75 -10.77 8.80 -6.49
N TRP A 76 -10.31 7.68 -7.05
CA TRP A 76 -10.99 6.38 -6.94
C TRP A 76 -11.30 5.98 -5.48
N LEU A 77 -10.49 6.43 -4.51
CA LEU A 77 -10.72 6.24 -3.08
C LEU A 77 -12.00 6.90 -2.57
N ALA A 78 -12.40 8.04 -3.12
CA ALA A 78 -13.66 8.69 -2.78
C ALA A 78 -14.87 7.98 -3.42
N LYS A 79 -14.67 7.25 -4.53
CA LYS A 79 -15.67 6.27 -5.04
C LYS A 79 -15.71 4.99 -4.19
N PHE A 80 -14.59 4.62 -3.56
CA PHE A 80 -14.49 3.41 -2.73
C PHE A 80 -15.03 3.61 -1.30
N PHE A 81 -15.00 4.83 -0.76
CA PHE A 81 -15.56 5.16 0.57
C PHE A 81 -17.04 5.62 0.55
N ILE A 82 -17.59 6.06 -0.60
CA ILE A 82 -19.03 6.38 -0.75
C ILE A 82 -19.80 5.12 -1.21
N SER A 83 -19.62 4.01 -0.50
CA SER A 83 -20.56 2.90 -0.59
C SER A 83 -21.25 2.67 0.75
N PRO A 84 -22.25 3.50 1.12
CA PRO A 84 -23.42 3.03 1.85
C PRO A 84 -24.48 2.63 0.81
N MET A 85 -24.68 1.33 0.54
CA MET A 85 -25.67 0.49 1.21
C MET A 85 -27.11 1.05 1.14
N TRP A 86 -27.93 0.40 0.29
CA TRP A 86 -29.27 -0.10 0.61
C TRP A 86 -30.27 0.84 1.31
N PHE A 87 -31.34 1.26 0.60
CA PHE A 87 -32.77 1.13 0.97
C PHE A 87 -33.65 1.85 -0.08
N LEU A 88 -34.73 1.17 -0.47
CA LEU A 88 -35.86 1.49 -1.38
C LEU A 88 -35.71 1.05 -2.84
#